data_AF-A0A011QV67-F1
#
_entry.id   AF-A0A011QV67-F1
#
_cell.length_a   1.000
_cell.length_b   1.000
_cell.length_c   1.000
_cell.angle_alpha   90.00
_cell.angle_beta   90.00
_cell.angle_gamma   90.00
#
_symmetry.space_group_name_H-M   'P 1'
#
loop_
_entity.id
_entity.type
_entity.pdbx_description
1 polymer ?
#
loop_
_entity_poly.entity_id
_entity_poly.type
_entity_poly.pdbx_seq_one_letter_code
_entity_poly.pdbx_strand_id
1 'polypeptide(L)' 'MNTLQGSCHCGNIEFTLLTQQSEHTLAPRRCSCSMCRRHGSSWISDPEARLELRYAVGAALP' A
#
# COMPACT_ATOMS: atom_id res chain seq x y z
N MET A 1 -7.27 6.52 -15.01
CA MET A 1 -6.81 6.44 -13.61
C MET A 1 -7.24 5.09 -13.10
N ASN A 2 -6.29 4.28 -12.63
CA ASN A 2 -6.53 2.97 -12.07
C ASN A 2 -6.62 3.08 -10.55
N THR A 3 -7.41 2.19 -9.95
CA THR A 3 -7.69 2.20 -8.51
C THR A 3 -7.30 0.85 -7.93
N LEU A 4 -6.41 0.86 -6.95
CA LEU A 4 -6.06 -0.32 -6.15
C LEU A 4 -6.54 -0.13 -4.72
N GLN A 5 -7.17 -1.16 -4.17
CA GLN A 5 -7.73 -1.12 -2.83
C GLN A 5 -7.13 -2.22 -1.97
N GLY A 6 -7.01 -1.95 -0.68
CA GLY A 6 -6.58 -2.94 0.30
C GLY A 6 -6.80 -2.48 1.72
N SER A 7 -6.48 -3.35 2.67
CA SER A 7 -6.66 -3.09 4.10
C SER A 7 -5.52 -3.70 4.93
N CYS A 8 -5.37 -3.24 6.17
CA CYS A 8 -4.53 -3.95 7.14
C CYS A 8 -5.13 -5.32 7.45
N HIS A 9 -4.28 -6.25 7.87
CA HIS A 9 -4.72 -7.55 8.39
C HIS A 9 -5.80 -7.43 9.48
N CYS A 10 -5.71 -6.37 10.29
CA CYS A 10 -6.64 -6.04 11.37
C CYS A 10 -8.00 -5.46 10.92
N GLY A 11 -8.15 -5.06 9.65
CA GLY A 11 -9.31 -4.31 9.16
C GLY A 11 -9.42 -2.85 9.63
N ASN A 12 -8.60 -2.38 10.58
CA ASN A 12 -8.67 -1.01 11.10
C ASN A 12 -8.27 0.09 10.10
N ILE A 13 -7.48 -0.28 9.08
CA ILE A 13 -7.01 0.64 8.04
C ILE A 13 -7.44 0.09 6.69
N GLU A 14 -8.05 0.95 5.88
CA GLU A 14 -8.30 0.72 4.46
C GLU A 14 -7.56 1.79 3.65
N PHE A 15 -7.09 1.42 2.47
CA PHE A 15 -6.47 2.36 1.56
C PHE A 15 -7.04 2.23 0.15
N THR A 16 -7.03 3.37 -0.55
CA THR A 16 -7.29 3.47 -1.98
C THR A 16 -6.08 4.17 -2.62
N LEU A 17 -5.41 3.50 -3.56
CA LEU A 17 -4.34 4.08 -4.37
C LEU A 17 -4.89 4.39 -5.76
N LEU A 18 -4.84 5.67 -6.13
CA LEU A 18 -5.16 6.16 -7.46
C LEU A 18 -3.86 6.39 -8.22
N THR A 19 -3.68 5.72 -9.36
CA THR A 19 -2.43 5.76 -10.14
C THR A 19 -2.74 5.71 -11.64
N GLN A 20 -1.84 6.20 -12.49
CA GLN A 20 -1.94 5.97 -13.94
C GLN A 20 -1.32 4.63 -14.37
N GLN A 21 -0.56 3.98 -13.49
CA GLN A 21 0.04 2.67 -13.75
C GLN A 21 -1.01 1.57 -13.68
N SER A 22 -0.98 0.67 -14.64
CA SER A 22 -1.76 -0.58 -14.61
C SER A 22 -1.10 -1.63 -13.70
N GLU A 23 -1.87 -2.64 -13.31
CA GLU A 23 -1.35 -3.80 -12.55
C GLU A 23 -0.15 -4.47 -13.24
N HIS A 24 -0.10 -4.44 -14.57
CA HIS A 24 1.02 -4.99 -15.36
C HIS A 24 2.25 -4.08 -15.43
N THR A 25 2.09 -2.78 -15.19
CA THR A 25 3.20 -1.79 -15.26
C THR A 25 3.72 -1.42 -13.88
N LEU A 26 2.92 -1.62 -12.84
CA LEU A 26 3.40 -1.67 -11.47
C LEU A 26 4.41 -2.81 -11.34
N ALA A 27 5.64 -2.47 -10.97
CA ALA A 27 6.73 -3.42 -10.79
C ALA A 27 7.09 -3.49 -9.30
N PRO A 28 6.43 -4.34 -8.49
CA PRO A 28 6.78 -4.52 -7.09
C PRO A 28 8.25 -4.94 -6.94
N ARG A 29 9.00 -4.26 -6.07
CA ARG A 29 10.43 -4.50 -5.86
C ARG A 29 10.75 -4.80 -4.41
N ARG A 30 11.74 -5.67 -4.22
CA ARG A 30 12.35 -5.95 -2.91
C ARG A 30 13.73 -5.30 -2.87
N CYS A 31 13.82 -4.12 -2.27
CA CYS A 31 15.09 -3.45 -2.06
C CYS A 31 15.97 -4.26 -1.07
N SER A 32 17.29 -4.27 -1.31
CA SER A 32 18.27 -5.02 -0.52
C SER A 32 18.81 -4.27 0.71
N CYS A 33 18.38 -3.02 0.95
CA CYS A 33 18.80 -2.27 2.13
C CYS A 33 18.35 -2.94 3.44
N SER A 34 19.03 -2.66 4.55
CA SER A 34 18.76 -3.29 5.84
C SER A 34 17.32 -3.09 6.31
N MET A 35 16.74 -1.90 6.09
CA MET A 35 15.36 -1.58 6.40
C MET A 35 14.40 -2.48 5.62
N CYS A 36 14.48 -2.48 4.28
CA CYS A 36 13.56 -3.25 3.44
C CYS A 36 13.67 -4.76 3.68
N ARG A 37 14.88 -5.28 3.93
CA ARG A 37 15.07 -6.70 4.29
C ARG A 37 14.38 -7.07 5.59
N ARG A 38 14.38 -6.20 6.61
CA ARG A 38 13.69 -6.45 7.89
C ARG A 38 12.16 -6.51 7.73
N HIS A 39 11.58 -5.69 6.86
CA HIS A 39 10.13 -5.69 6.64
C HIS A 39 9.64 -6.86 5.77
N GLY A 40 10.48 -7.38 4.87
CA GLY A 40 10.13 -8.55 4.05
C GLY A 40 9.04 -8.31 3.00
N SER A 41 8.62 -7.05 2.80
CA SER A 41 7.57 -6.66 1.84
C SER A 41 8.12 -6.35 0.45
N SER A 42 7.24 -6.36 -0.55
CA SER A 42 7.48 -5.79 -1.88
C SER A 42 6.87 -4.39 -1.95
N TRP A 43 7.56 -3.45 -2.58
CA TRP A 43 7.18 -2.03 -2.61
C TRP A 43 6.98 -1.56 -4.05
N ILE A 44 6.04 -0.63 -4.23
CA ILE A 44 5.86 0.14 -5.46
C ILE A 44 6.14 1.62 -5.17
N SER A 45 6.41 2.40 -6.21
CA SER A 45 6.59 3.85 -6.09
C SER A 45 6.07 4.51 -7.35
N ASP A 46 5.18 5.48 -7.18
CA ASP A 46 4.62 6.28 -8.25
C ASP A 46 4.49 7.72 -7.72
N PRO A 47 5.28 8.69 -8.22
CA PRO A 47 5.24 10.08 -7.74
C PRO A 47 3.94 10.80 -8.10
N GLU A 48 3.22 10.33 -9.12
CA GLU A 48 1.95 10.92 -9.57
C GLU A 48 0.73 10.26 -8.93
N ALA A 49 0.95 9.23 -8.10
CA ALA A 49 -0.13 8.54 -7.42
C ALA A 49 -0.67 9.34 -6.24
N ARG A 50 -1.96 9.12 -5.95
CA ARG A 50 -2.63 9.64 -4.77
C ARG A 50 -3.04 8.48 -3.87
N LEU A 51 -2.58 8.52 -2.62
CA LEU A 51 -2.96 7.57 -1.59
C LEU A 51 -4.02 8.18 -0.67
N GLU A 52 -5.15 7.52 -0.55
CA GLU A 52 -6.21 7.86 0.38
C GLU A 52 -6.29 6.79 1.46
N LEU A 53 -6.35 7.23 2.72
CA LEU A 53 -6.39 6.34 3.89
C LEU A 53 -7.69 6.57 4.67
N ARG A 54 -8.33 5.47 5.06
CA ARG A 54 -9.39 5.45 6.05
C ARG A 54 -8.92 4.63 7.24
N TYR A 55 -9.14 5.15 8.44
CA TYR A 55 -8.84 4.43 9.67
C TYR A 55 -10.03 4.53 10.63
N ALA A 56 -10.35 3.43 11.30
CA ALA A 56 -11.37 3.48 12.36
C ALA A 56 -10.78 4.09 13.63
N VAL A 57 -11.53 5.00 14.24
CA VAL A 57 -11.18 5.63 15.52
C VAL A 57 -11.90 4.86 16.62
N GLY A 58 -11.14 4.28 17.55
CA GLY A 58 -11.70 3.63 18.75
C GLY A 58 -12.16 2.18 18.58
N ALA A 59 -11.84 1.50 17.48
CA ALA A 59 -12.05 0.06 17.38
C ALA A 59 -11.05 -0.66 18.30
N ALA A 60 -11.57 -1.39 19.30
CA ALA A 60 -10.76 -2.36 20.04
C ALA A 60 -10.21 -3.37 19.01
N LEU A 61 -8.90 -3.46 18.90
CA LEU A 61 -8.25 -4.52 18.13
C LEU A 61 -8.73 -5.86 18.72
N PRO A 62 -9.16 -6.83 17.89
CA PRO A 62 -9.50 -8.16 18.39
C PRO A 62 -8.30 -8.84 19.06
#